data_AF-A0A354M9E0-F1
#
_entry.id   AF-A0A354M9E0-F1
#
_cell.length_a   1.000
_cell.length_b   1.000
_cell.length_c   1.000
_cell.angle_alpha   90.00
_cell.angle_beta   90.00
_cell.angle_gamma   90.00
#
_symmetry.space_group_name_H-M   'P 1'
#
loop_
_entity.id
_entity.type
_entity.pdbx_description
1 polymer ?
#
loop_
_entity_poly.entity_id
_entity_poly.type
_entity_poly.pdbx_seq_one_letter_code
_entity_poly.pdbx_strand_id
1 'polypeptide(L)'
;MGRFLYFFLKSVEKMGRSCYYNKKGGIKMPNSIKYDSKLILNKLIEVIRESGLSYGEIARRTGIPKSSIHRYVNGQTKKIPIDAVRLISEATGVSTSYIMGREDKQEECNSPKPKITENIDKHINIIKIAGRDGSYEERALTDEQVELFKKMIAALPEATDL
;
A
#
# COMPACT_ATOMS: atom_id res chain seq x y z
N MET A 1 -7.35 -11.88 -6.58
CA MET A 1 -6.71 -12.64 -5.47
C MET A 1 -5.17 -12.75 -5.57
N GLY A 2 -4.47 -12.09 -6.52
CA GLY A 2 -3.06 -12.39 -6.80
C GLY A 2 -1.99 -11.43 -6.24
N ARG A 3 -2.32 -10.18 -5.90
CA ARG A 3 -1.29 -9.14 -5.61
C ARG A 3 -0.85 -9.11 -4.14
N PHE A 4 -1.74 -9.49 -3.22
CA PHE A 4 -1.45 -9.55 -1.77
C PHE A 4 -0.56 -10.75 -1.42
N LEU A 5 -0.80 -11.89 -2.08
CA LEU A 5 -0.01 -13.10 -1.91
C LEU A 5 1.43 -12.91 -2.41
N TYR A 6 1.61 -12.17 -3.51
CA TYR A 6 2.94 -11.90 -4.08
C TYR A 6 3.79 -10.98 -3.18
N PHE A 7 3.19 -9.92 -2.61
CA PHE A 7 3.88 -9.06 -1.64
C PHE A 7 4.22 -9.80 -0.34
N PHE A 8 3.31 -10.66 0.13
CA PHE A 8 3.54 -11.50 1.30
C PHE A 8 4.69 -12.50 1.08
N LEU A 9 4.72 -13.17 -0.09
CA LEU A 9 5.77 -14.13 -0.44
C LEU A 9 7.15 -13.47 -0.57
N LYS A 10 7.25 -12.30 -1.24
CA LYS A 10 8.53 -11.57 -1.35
C LYS A 10 9.04 -11.03 -0.01
N SER A 11 8.15 -10.76 0.95
CA SER A 11 8.55 -10.29 2.29
C SER A 11 9.05 -11.43 3.18
N VAL A 12 8.47 -12.63 3.03
CA VAL A 12 8.91 -13.86 3.75
C VAL A 12 10.30 -14.34 3.30
N GLU A 13 10.75 -14.03 2.09
CA GLU A 13 12.09 -14.40 1.61
C GLU A 13 13.22 -13.58 2.27
N LYS A 14 12.94 -12.35 2.73
CA LYS A 14 13.96 -11.47 3.33
C LYS A 14 14.15 -11.64 4.84
N MET A 15 13.23 -12.30 5.53
CA MET A 15 13.31 -12.53 6.98
C MET A 15 12.94 -13.98 7.28
N GLY A 16 13.87 -14.75 7.87
CA GLY A 16 13.74 -16.20 8.04
C GLY A 16 12.37 -16.70 8.53
N ARG A 17 11.93 -17.84 7.97
CA ARG A 17 10.59 -18.46 8.10
C ARG A 17 10.08 -18.66 9.55
N SER A 18 10.95 -18.62 10.55
CA SER A 18 10.62 -18.84 11.98
C SER A 18 9.72 -17.74 12.59
N CYS A 19 9.74 -16.55 11.98
CA CYS A 19 9.01 -15.38 12.50
C CYS A 19 7.49 -15.46 12.27
N TYR A 20 7.06 -16.11 11.19
CA TYR A 20 5.65 -16.15 10.77
C TYR A 20 4.97 -17.50 10.92
N TYR A 21 5.67 -18.56 11.34
CA TYR A 21 5.09 -19.89 11.49
C TYR A 21 5.41 -20.52 12.86
N ASN A 22 4.43 -21.18 13.47
CA ASN A 22 4.59 -21.95 14.69
C ASN A 22 5.31 -23.28 14.39
N LYS A 23 5.81 -23.97 15.42
CA LYS A 23 6.49 -25.27 15.25
C LYS A 23 5.60 -26.37 14.62
N LYS A 24 4.30 -26.10 14.41
CA LYS A 24 3.29 -26.97 13.80
C LYS A 24 2.83 -26.46 12.41
N GLY A 25 3.47 -25.45 11.82
CA GLY A 25 3.16 -24.93 10.48
C GLY A 25 1.97 -23.95 10.38
N GLY A 26 1.36 -23.55 11.49
CA GLY A 26 0.33 -22.49 11.50
C GLY A 26 0.95 -21.08 11.56
N ILE A 27 0.28 -20.09 10.98
CA ILE A 27 0.77 -18.70 10.97
C ILE A 27 0.89 -18.17 12.42
N LYS A 28 2.10 -17.79 12.86
CA LYS A 28 2.33 -16.95 14.04
C LYS A 28 1.93 -15.51 13.67
N MET A 29 0.68 -15.14 13.90
CA MET A 29 0.35 -13.72 14.06
C MET A 29 0.95 -13.26 15.40
N PRO A 30 1.66 -12.12 15.50
CA PRO A 30 1.99 -11.52 16.78
C PRO A 30 0.69 -11.01 17.42
N ASN A 31 -0.01 -11.92 18.08
CA ASN A 31 -1.20 -11.61 18.84
C ASN A 31 -0.78 -11.09 20.22
N SER A 32 -0.52 -9.78 20.32
CA SER A 32 -0.61 -9.03 21.58
C SER A 32 -0.13 -7.57 21.45
N ILE A 33 -0.65 -6.79 20.51
CA ILE A 33 -0.61 -5.34 20.69
C ILE A 33 -1.88 -4.98 21.46
N LYS A 34 -1.74 -4.70 22.76
CA LYS A 34 -2.86 -4.25 23.61
C LYS A 34 -3.22 -2.83 23.18
N TYR A 35 -4.24 -2.70 22.36
CA TYR A 35 -4.81 -1.40 22.01
C TYR A 35 -5.84 -0.97 23.04
N ASP A 36 -5.75 0.29 23.49
CA ASP A 36 -6.81 0.89 24.29
C ASP A 36 -8.02 1.18 23.39
N SER A 37 -9.08 0.38 23.59
CA SER A 37 -10.32 0.50 22.82
C SER A 37 -10.99 1.88 23.00
N LYS A 38 -10.78 2.53 24.15
CA LYS A 38 -11.33 3.87 24.43
C LYS A 38 -10.58 4.94 23.66
N LEU A 39 -9.25 4.85 23.59
CA LEU A 39 -8.42 5.78 22.82
C LEU A 39 -8.76 5.74 21.33
N ILE A 40 -8.88 4.53 20.76
CA ILE A 40 -9.26 4.33 19.35
C ILE A 40 -10.62 4.96 19.04
N LEU A 41 -11.59 4.75 19.92
CA LEU A 41 -12.93 5.29 19.75
C LEU A 41 -12.90 6.83 19.74
N ASN A 42 -12.21 7.44 20.68
CA ASN A 42 -12.09 8.90 20.76
C ASN A 42 -11.41 9.48 19.51
N LYS A 43 -10.28 8.88 19.08
CA LYS A 43 -9.57 9.29 17.86
C LYS A 43 -10.41 9.12 16.60
N LEU A 44 -11.18 8.04 16.49
CA LEU A 44 -12.08 7.83 15.37
C LEU A 44 -13.18 8.91 15.31
N ILE A 45 -13.74 9.29 16.46
CA ILE A 45 -14.75 10.35 16.56
C ILE A 45 -14.16 11.70 16.13
N GLU A 46 -12.94 12.02 16.58
CA GLU A 46 -12.21 13.23 16.17
C GLU A 46 -12.04 13.26 14.64
N VAL A 47 -11.50 12.19 14.05
CA VAL A 47 -11.27 12.09 12.60
C VAL A 47 -12.55 12.23 11.79
N ILE A 48 -13.66 11.63 12.24
CA ILE A 48 -14.95 11.76 11.57
C ILE A 48 -15.43 13.22 11.60
N ARG A 49 -15.28 13.92 12.72
CA ARG A 49 -15.68 15.33 12.87
C ARG A 49 -14.80 16.28 12.06
N GLU A 50 -13.48 16.07 12.11
CA GLU A 50 -12.49 16.89 11.40
C GLU A 50 -12.56 16.70 9.88
N SER A 51 -13.01 15.53 9.41
CA SER A 51 -13.16 15.27 7.98
C SER A 51 -14.18 16.18 7.27
N GLY A 52 -15.11 16.79 8.02
CA GLY A 52 -16.21 17.60 7.46
C GLY A 52 -17.21 16.81 6.60
N LEU A 53 -17.10 15.47 6.55
CA LEU A 53 -17.97 14.62 5.74
C LEU A 53 -19.28 14.32 6.50
N SER A 54 -20.40 14.30 5.77
CA SER A 54 -21.66 13.84 6.34
C SER A 54 -21.64 12.33 6.61
N TYR A 55 -22.43 11.85 7.57
CA TYR A 55 -22.52 10.40 7.83
C TYR A 55 -23.00 9.59 6.62
N GLY A 56 -23.82 10.19 5.75
CA GLY A 56 -24.22 9.56 4.49
C GLY A 56 -23.06 9.43 3.51
N GLU A 57 -22.19 10.44 3.47
CA GLU A 57 -20.99 10.43 2.61
C GLU A 57 -19.98 9.38 3.08
N ILE A 58 -19.74 9.30 4.39
CA ILE A 58 -18.86 8.28 4.97
C ILE A 58 -19.44 6.88 4.69
N ALA A 59 -20.75 6.69 4.84
CA ALA A 59 -21.40 5.42 4.52
C ALA A 59 -21.20 5.02 3.06
N ARG A 60 -21.34 5.97 2.13
CA ARG A 60 -21.15 5.75 0.70
C ARG A 60 -19.70 5.38 0.36
N ARG A 61 -18.72 6.06 0.97
CA ARG A 61 -17.29 5.82 0.72
C ARG A 61 -16.78 4.52 1.34
N THR A 62 -17.27 4.18 2.53
CA THR A 62 -16.77 3.03 3.31
C THR A 62 -17.58 1.75 3.08
N GLY A 63 -18.80 1.85 2.55
CA GLY A 63 -19.76 0.75 2.52
C GLY A 63 -20.35 0.41 3.89
N ILE A 64 -19.99 1.14 4.95
CA ILE A 64 -20.50 0.91 6.31
C ILE A 64 -21.90 1.54 6.42
N PRO A 65 -22.91 0.81 6.93
CA PRO A 65 -24.24 1.39 7.13
C PRO A 65 -24.21 2.63 8.03
N LYS A 66 -25.00 3.65 7.67
CA LYS A 66 -25.10 4.91 8.44
C LYS A 66 -25.42 4.67 9.92
N SER A 67 -26.24 3.65 10.22
CA SER A 67 -26.57 3.22 11.59
C SER A 67 -25.34 2.74 12.36
N SER A 68 -24.41 2.04 11.72
CA SER A 68 -23.18 1.55 12.35
C SER A 68 -22.22 2.71 12.63
N ILE A 69 -22.06 3.64 11.69
CA ILE A 69 -21.28 4.86 11.88
C ILE A 69 -21.83 5.66 13.07
N HIS A 70 -23.15 5.83 13.14
CA HIS A 70 -23.81 6.53 14.25
C HIS A 70 -23.55 5.86 15.61
N ARG A 71 -23.57 4.52 15.67
CA ARG A 71 -23.24 3.77 16.89
C ARG A 71 -21.79 3.98 17.33
N TYR A 72 -20.86 4.11 16.37
CA TYR A 72 -19.46 4.42 16.69
C TYR A 72 -19.32 5.83 17.24
N VAL A 73 -19.94 6.81 16.58
CA VAL A 73 -19.84 8.22 17.00
C VAL A 73 -20.44 8.46 18.39
N ASN A 74 -21.55 7.79 18.70
CA ASN A 74 -22.21 7.90 20.00
C ASN A 74 -21.64 6.98 21.08
N GLY A 75 -20.56 6.25 20.79
CA GLY A 75 -19.92 5.35 21.76
C GLY A 75 -20.79 4.16 22.21
N GLN A 76 -21.85 3.84 21.46
CA GLN A 76 -22.73 2.71 21.76
C GLN A 76 -22.03 1.36 21.52
N THR A 77 -20.94 1.36 20.76
CA THR A 77 -20.12 0.18 20.49
C THR A 77 -18.81 0.25 21.29
N LYS A 78 -18.66 -0.66 22.26
CA LYS A 78 -17.46 -0.71 23.13
C LYS A 78 -16.17 -1.10 22.39
N LYS A 79 -16.28 -1.85 21.30
CA LYS A 79 -15.15 -2.34 20.48
C LYS A 79 -15.47 -2.21 19.01
N ILE A 80 -14.72 -1.36 18.31
CA ILE A 80 -14.89 -1.14 16.87
C ILE A 80 -14.08 -2.20 16.12
N PRO A 81 -14.65 -2.86 15.10
CA PRO A 81 -13.90 -3.77 14.24
C PRO A 81 -12.72 -3.06 13.57
N ILE A 82 -11.56 -3.72 13.48
CA ILE A 82 -10.36 -3.15 12.85
C ILE A 82 -10.61 -2.75 11.39
N ASP A 83 -11.42 -3.53 10.67
CA ASP A 83 -11.80 -3.24 9.30
C ASP A 83 -12.56 -1.93 9.17
N ALA A 84 -13.44 -1.62 10.14
CA ALA A 84 -14.18 -0.37 10.15
C ALA A 84 -13.25 0.83 10.38
N VAL A 85 -12.26 0.68 11.27
CA VAL A 85 -11.23 1.71 11.51
C VAL A 85 -10.43 1.98 10.23
N ARG A 86 -9.98 0.92 9.54
CA ARG A 86 -9.25 1.03 8.27
C ARG A 86 -10.08 1.71 7.18
N LEU A 87 -11.32 1.27 6.96
CA LEU A 87 -12.20 1.85 5.94
C LEU A 87 -12.49 3.33 6.20
N ILE A 88 -12.76 3.70 7.46
CA ILE A 88 -12.98 5.11 7.82
C ILE A 88 -11.70 5.92 7.61
N SER A 89 -10.53 5.38 7.96
CA SER A 89 -9.24 6.03 7.74
C SER A 89 -8.97 6.31 6.25
N GLU A 90 -9.28 5.35 5.38
CA GLU A 90 -9.17 5.51 3.92
C GLU A 90 -10.16 6.57 3.40
N ALA A 91 -11.39 6.61 3.93
CA ALA A 91 -12.42 7.56 3.50
C ALA A 91 -12.17 9.01 3.95
N THR A 92 -11.54 9.19 5.11
CA THR A 92 -11.17 10.51 5.65
C THR A 92 -9.77 10.96 5.25
N GLY A 93 -8.96 10.05 4.69
CA GLY A 93 -7.59 10.34 4.28
C GLY A 93 -6.61 10.44 5.45
N VAL A 94 -6.95 9.83 6.59
CA VAL A 94 -6.11 9.80 7.80
C VAL A 94 -5.46 8.42 7.93
N SER A 95 -4.23 8.35 8.45
CA SER A 95 -3.56 7.06 8.66
C SER A 95 -4.27 6.21 9.70
N THR A 96 -4.43 4.90 9.44
CA THR A 96 -4.96 3.96 10.43
C THR A 96 -4.14 3.98 11.72
N SER A 97 -2.80 4.12 11.62
CA SER A 97 -1.90 4.21 12.80
C SER A 97 -2.22 5.41 13.69
N TYR A 98 -2.63 6.54 13.11
CA TYR A 98 -3.04 7.73 13.86
C TYR A 98 -4.31 7.47 14.67
N ILE A 99 -5.31 6.81 14.07
CA ILE A 99 -6.54 6.42 14.79
C ILE A 99 -6.23 5.40 15.89
N MET A 100 -5.22 4.56 15.67
CA MET A 100 -4.76 3.56 16.64
C MET A 100 -3.89 4.13 17.77
N GLY A 101 -3.58 5.43 17.76
CA GLY A 101 -2.80 6.09 18.81
C GLY A 101 -1.31 5.77 18.77
N ARG A 102 -0.77 5.37 17.62
CA ARG A 102 0.69 5.28 17.44
C ARG A 102 1.22 6.68 17.13
N GLU A 103 2.18 7.14 17.94
CA GLU A 103 2.99 8.34 17.67
C GLU A 103 4.03 8.06 16.58
N ASP A 104 3.58 7.49 15.46
CA ASP A 104 4.45 7.44 14.29
C ASP A 104 4.44 8.86 13.72
N LYS A 105 5.62 9.50 13.71
CA LYS A 105 5.89 10.79 13.05
C LYS A 105 4.99 10.91 11.84
N GLN A 106 4.31 12.05 11.69
CA GLN A 106 3.40 12.32 10.57
C GLN A 106 4.07 11.97 9.25
N GLU A 107 3.96 10.71 8.84
CA GLU A 107 3.90 10.35 7.45
C GLU A 107 2.54 10.86 7.07
N GLU A 108 2.52 12.14 6.66
CA GLU A 108 1.44 12.69 5.89
C GLU A 108 1.01 11.59 4.94
N CYS A 109 -0.14 11.01 5.23
CA CYS A 109 -0.83 10.17 4.29
C CYS A 109 -1.34 11.11 3.20
N ASN A 110 -0.38 11.58 2.40
CA ASN A 110 -0.48 11.88 0.99
C ASN A 110 -0.95 10.58 0.33
N SER A 111 -2.16 10.14 0.68
CA SER A 111 -2.92 9.23 -0.13
C SER A 111 -3.03 9.97 -1.44
N PRO A 112 -2.46 9.45 -2.55
CA PRO A 112 -2.86 9.93 -3.85
C PRO A 112 -4.37 9.71 -3.87
N LYS A 113 -5.15 10.80 -3.83
CA LYS A 113 -6.48 10.73 -4.42
C LYS A 113 -6.25 10.09 -5.79
N PRO A 114 -6.99 9.06 -6.21
CA PRO A 114 -7.01 8.68 -7.60
C PRO A 114 -7.67 9.84 -8.34
N LYS A 115 -6.91 10.90 -8.60
CA LYS A 115 -7.03 11.60 -9.86
C LYS A 115 -6.65 10.53 -10.86
N ILE A 116 -7.68 9.95 -11.49
CA ILE A 116 -7.55 9.42 -12.83
C ILE A 116 -7.10 10.61 -13.66
N THR A 117 -5.79 10.80 -13.67
CA THR A 117 -5.07 11.52 -14.70
C THR A 117 -3.99 10.53 -15.04
N GLU A 118 -4.32 9.76 -16.06
CA GLU A 118 -3.51 8.74 -16.71
C GLU A 118 -2.05 9.22 -16.83
N ASN A 119 -1.08 8.31 -16.64
CA ASN A 119 0.38 8.48 -16.81
C ASN A 119 1.23 8.75 -15.55
N ILE A 120 1.27 7.84 -14.58
CA ILE A 120 2.50 7.65 -13.77
C ILE A 120 2.79 6.15 -13.55
N ASP A 121 2.53 5.32 -14.55
CA ASP A 121 3.36 4.13 -14.75
C ASP A 121 4.69 4.65 -15.31
N LYS A 122 5.63 5.02 -14.43
CA LYS A 122 7.04 5.18 -14.82
C LYS A 122 7.51 3.82 -15.31
N HIS A 123 7.27 3.52 -16.58
CA HIS A 123 7.97 2.46 -17.29
C HIS A 123 9.42 2.93 -17.39
N ILE A 124 10.21 2.58 -16.37
CA ILE A 124 11.64 2.82 -16.38
C ILE A 124 12.19 1.98 -17.53
N ASN A 125 12.73 2.64 -18.55
CA ASN A 125 13.39 1.96 -19.65
C ASN A 125 14.71 1.37 -19.13
N ILE A 126 14.81 0.05 -19.14
CA ILE A 126 16.00 -0.68 -18.68
C ILE A 126 16.60 -1.40 -19.88
N ILE A 127 17.90 -1.21 -20.11
CA ILE A 127 18.68 -1.95 -21.10
C ILE A 127 19.44 -3.05 -20.38
N LYS A 128 19.45 -4.24 -20.98
CA LYS A 128 20.28 -5.38 -20.57
C LYS A 128 21.29 -5.66 -21.67
N ILE A 129 22.58 -5.60 -21.34
CA ILE A 129 23.69 -5.90 -22.26
C ILE A 129 24.29 -7.24 -21.85
N ALA A 130 24.40 -8.16 -22.81
CA ALA A 130 25.03 -9.47 -22.61
C ALA A 130 26.33 -9.53 -23.41
N GLY A 131 27.45 -9.73 -22.71
CA GLY A 131 28.75 -9.96 -23.34
C GLY A 131 28.93 -11.42 -23.76
N ARG A 132 29.79 -11.67 -24.76
CA ARG A 132 30.18 -13.03 -25.19
C ARG A 132 30.89 -13.81 -24.08
N ASP A 133 31.48 -13.10 -23.12
CA ASP A 133 32.12 -13.64 -21.91
C ASP A 133 31.11 -14.05 -20.83
N GLY A 134 29.80 -13.85 -21.05
CA GLY A 134 28.74 -14.15 -20.09
C GLY A 134 28.54 -13.04 -19.05
N SER A 135 29.17 -11.87 -19.22
CA SER A 135 28.91 -10.70 -18.38
C SER A 135 27.55 -10.07 -18.69
N TYR A 136 26.89 -9.54 -17.66
CA TYR A 136 25.62 -8.83 -17.78
C TYR A 136 25.72 -7.44 -17.15
N GLU A 137 25.30 -6.43 -17.92
CA GLU A 137 25.13 -5.08 -17.40
C GLU A 137 23.68 -4.60 -17.56
N GLU A 138 23.13 -4.04 -16.49
CA GLU A 138 21.79 -3.43 -16.48
C GLU A 138 21.91 -1.92 -16.24
N ARG A 139 21.27 -1.13 -17.10
CA ARG A 139 21.26 0.34 -16.99
C ARG A 139 19.85 0.90 -17.18
N ALA A 140 19.50 1.92 -16.41
CA ALA A 140 18.27 2.68 -16.55
C ALA A 140 18.52 3.93 -17.40
N LEU A 141 17.61 4.24 -18.33
CA LEU A 141 17.73 5.35 -19.27
C LEU A 141 16.50 6.27 -19.23
N THR A 142 16.71 7.54 -19.59
CA THR A 142 15.64 8.50 -19.91
C THR A 142 15.11 8.29 -21.33
N ASP A 143 13.94 8.83 -21.64
CA ASP A 143 13.30 8.66 -22.95
C ASP A 143 14.15 9.20 -24.11
N GLU A 144 14.83 10.35 -23.90
CA GLU A 144 15.77 10.93 -24.87
C GLU A 144 16.95 10.00 -25.14
N GLN A 145 17.50 9.37 -24.09
CA GLN A 145 18.62 8.44 -24.22
C GLN A 145 18.19 7.15 -24.93
N VAL A 146 16.95 6.69 -24.72
CA VAL A 146 16.39 5.53 -25.42
C VAL A 146 16.24 5.79 -26.92
N GLU A 147 15.80 6.99 -27.32
CA GLU A 147 15.66 7.32 -28.74
C GLU A 147 17.01 7.35 -29.45
N LEU A 148 18.03 7.96 -28.83
CA LEU A 148 19.38 7.96 -29.36
C LEU A 148 19.92 6.53 -29.49
N PHE A 149 19.70 5.70 -28.47
CA PHE A 149 20.13 4.31 -28.47
C PHE A 149 19.43 3.48 -29.55
N LYS A 150 18.12 3.69 -29.78
CA LYS A 150 17.37 3.05 -30.88
C LYS A 150 17.97 3.39 -32.25
N LYS A 151 18.38 4.65 -32.46
CA LYS A 151 19.07 5.07 -33.70
C LYS A 151 20.42 4.38 -33.87
N MET A 152 21.17 4.18 -32.78
CA MET A 152 22.43 3.44 -32.80
C MET A 152 22.22 1.96 -33.12
N ILE A 153 21.25 1.28 -32.49
CA ILE A 153 20.96 -0.14 -32.78
C ILE A 153 20.59 -0.34 -34.25
N ALA A 154 19.74 0.53 -34.82
CA ALA A 154 19.29 0.41 -36.21
C ALA A 154 20.43 0.57 -37.24
N ALA A 155 21.57 1.15 -36.84
CA ALA A 155 22.76 1.26 -37.68
C ALA A 155 23.68 0.03 -37.60
N LEU A 156 23.44 -0.88 -36.65
CA LEU A 156 24.19 -2.14 -36.56
C LEU A 156 23.66 -3.12 -37.61
N PRO A 157 24.53 -3.92 -38.25
CA PRO A 157 24.07 -4.97 -39.12
C PRO A 157 23.25 -5.98 -38.32
N GLU A 158 22.15 -6.45 -38.91
CA GLU A 158 21.38 -7.56 -38.35
C GLU A 158 22.32 -8.75 -38.14
N ALA A 159 22.20 -9.39 -36.98
CA ALA A 159 22.89 -10.65 -36.74
C ALA A 159 22.32 -11.68 -37.72
N THR A 160 23.05 -11.92 -38.81
CA THR A 160 22.80 -13.07 -39.68
C THR A 160 23.19 -14.30 -38.89
N ASP A 161 22.28 -15.27 -38.79
CA ASP A 161 22.51 -16.54 -38.13
C ASP A 161 23.79 -17.19 -38.70
N LEU A 162 24.83 -17.23 -37.87
CA LEU A 162 26.05 -18.02 -38.10
C LEU A 162 25.93 -19.34 -37.35
#